data_AF-A0A1Q7VB25-F1
#
_entry.id   AF-A0A1Q7VB25-F1
#
_cell.length_a   1.000
_cell.length_b   1.000
_cell.length_c   1.000
_cell.angle_alpha   90.00
_cell.angle_beta   90.00
_cell.angle_gamma   90.00
#
_symmetry.space_group_name_H-M   'P 1'
#
loop_
_entity.id
_entity.type
_entity.pdbx_description
1 polymer ?
#
loop_
_entity_poly.entity_id
_entity_poly.type
_entity_poly.pdbx_seq_one_letter_code
_entity_poly.pdbx_strand_id
1 'polypeptide(L)'
;MKITILDYGAGNVPSVERALQRLGVESHRTASPECISKAEVLLLPGVGHYAALVRALDEKHLRAPLIGAIHRGVPFLGICLGLQVLFRSSEEASELRGLNLLPGIVSALPPNVKLPHMGWNQIENKRESSLLSGIDAGAYFYFAHSYAALDSNATTATCSHGAEFAAVIEQRNIFAVQFHPGDPVALAARYNAEGADELVVLDIAASRDRRPTFLETIRRVAAELAIPLTAGGGIRTLEDGRAVVRAGADKVTVNTAAVERPALISELSREFGAQAVVLAIDAKRVGDHWDVMVRGGRESASRNALEWARIGVAAGAGEILLTSVDRDGTQSGFDVTLTAAISGAVTVPVIASGGAKSPAHFVEIFREGAADAALAASIFHDGVQSIHALKQFLASHGVEVRLSC
;
A
#
# COMPACT_ATOMS: atom_id res chain seq x y z
N MET A 1 -7.38 0.13 30.63
CA MET A 1 -6.64 1.22 29.96
C MET A 1 -7.33 1.48 28.64
N LYS A 2 -7.92 2.67 28.47
CA LYS A 2 -8.65 3.02 27.25
C LYS A 2 -7.77 3.89 26.35
N ILE A 3 -7.52 3.45 25.12
CA ILE A 3 -6.68 4.19 24.18
C ILE A 3 -7.50 5.30 23.53
N THR A 4 -7.00 6.54 23.60
CA THR A 4 -7.55 7.71 22.91
C THR A 4 -6.84 7.86 21.57
N ILE A 5 -7.55 7.60 20.47
CA ILE A 5 -7.02 7.74 19.11
C ILE A 5 -7.39 9.12 18.57
N LEU A 6 -6.40 9.91 18.18
CA LEU A 6 -6.62 11.22 17.59
C LEU A 6 -7.13 11.08 16.15
N ASP A 7 -8.29 11.65 15.86
CA ASP A 7 -8.80 11.83 14.51
C ASP A 7 -8.76 13.30 14.13
N TYR A 8 -7.75 13.65 13.33
CA TYR A 8 -7.60 15.00 12.80
C TYR A 8 -8.30 15.19 11.45
N GLY A 9 -9.13 14.26 10.99
CA GLY A 9 -9.86 14.31 9.72
C GLY A 9 -9.07 13.78 8.52
N ALA A 10 -7.81 13.41 8.72
CA ALA A 10 -7.00 12.62 7.83
C ALA A 10 -6.21 11.62 8.71
N GLY A 11 -5.81 10.47 8.17
CA GLY A 11 -5.24 9.39 8.99
C GLY A 11 -5.89 8.04 8.71
N ASN A 12 -5.10 6.97 8.70
CA ASN A 12 -5.63 5.60 8.62
C ASN A 12 -6.09 5.11 10.02
N VAL A 13 -6.97 5.89 10.65
CA VAL A 13 -7.55 5.60 11.97
C VAL A 13 -8.30 4.26 11.98
N PRO A 14 -9.11 3.89 10.96
CA PRO A 14 -9.82 2.62 10.96
C PRO A 14 -8.92 1.39 11.06
N SER A 15 -7.73 1.42 10.47
CA SER A 15 -6.80 0.27 10.57
C SER A 15 -6.23 0.10 11.97
N VAL A 16 -5.95 1.21 12.66
CA VAL A 16 -5.52 1.18 14.06
C VAL A 16 -6.63 0.70 14.98
N GLU A 17 -7.86 1.20 14.81
CA GLU A 17 -9.02 0.76 15.60
C GLU A 17 -9.23 -0.76 15.48
N ARG A 18 -9.14 -1.30 14.26
CA ARG A 18 -9.23 -2.75 14.02
C ARG A 18 -8.09 -3.53 14.68
N ALA A 19 -6.86 -3.02 14.62
CA ALA A 19 -5.73 -3.66 15.26
C ALA A 19 -5.93 -3.73 16.78
N LEU A 20 -6.35 -2.64 17.41
CA LEU A 20 -6.65 -2.59 18.84
C LEU A 20 -7.82 -3.50 19.22
N GLN A 21 -8.87 -3.53 18.40
CA GLN A 21 -10.02 -4.42 18.60
C GLN A 21 -9.61 -5.90 18.57
N ARG A 22 -8.75 -6.30 17.64
CA ARG A 22 -8.21 -7.68 17.56
C ARG A 22 -7.39 -8.05 18.79
N LEU A 23 -6.70 -7.08 19.39
CA LEU A 23 -5.97 -7.25 20.64
C LEU A 23 -6.88 -7.20 21.88
N GLY A 24 -8.19 -7.02 21.71
CA GLY A 24 -9.15 -6.89 22.82
C GLY A 24 -8.98 -5.59 23.62
N VAL A 25 -8.32 -4.57 23.04
CA VAL A 25 -8.04 -3.30 23.71
C VAL A 25 -9.16 -2.31 23.44
N GLU A 26 -9.76 -1.78 24.51
CA GLU A 26 -10.75 -0.72 24.40
C GLU A 26 -10.11 0.56 23.86
N SER A 27 -10.69 1.10 22.79
CA SER A 27 -10.25 2.35 22.20
C SER A 27 -11.43 3.24 21.83
N HIS A 28 -11.17 4.54 21.73
CA HIS A 28 -12.13 5.47 21.17
C HIS A 28 -11.42 6.57 20.39
N ARG A 29 -12.11 7.04 19.37
CA ARG A 29 -11.66 8.12 18.50
C ARG A 29 -12.08 9.47 19.06
N THR A 30 -11.22 10.48 18.93
CA THR A 30 -11.56 11.85 19.33
C THR A 30 -10.90 12.91 18.47
N ALA A 31 -11.64 14.00 18.26
CA ALA A 31 -11.13 15.27 17.75
C ALA A 31 -11.33 16.41 18.77
N SER A 32 -11.55 16.07 20.06
CA SER A 32 -11.84 17.05 21.13
C SER A 32 -10.58 17.35 21.97
N PRO A 33 -10.20 18.63 22.11
CA PRO A 33 -9.18 19.10 23.05
C PRO A 33 -9.38 18.59 24.49
N GLU A 34 -10.62 18.54 24.96
CA GLU A 34 -10.99 18.13 26.32
C GLU A 34 -10.76 16.62 26.52
N CYS A 35 -11.13 15.81 25.53
CA CYS A 35 -10.86 14.37 25.54
C CYS A 35 -9.36 14.09 25.57
N ILE A 36 -8.57 14.78 24.74
CA ILE A 36 -7.10 14.64 24.73
C ILE A 36 -6.51 14.98 26.10
N SER A 37 -7.00 16.06 26.72
CA SER A 37 -6.51 16.51 28.02
C SER A 37 -6.79 15.51 29.15
N LYS A 38 -7.81 14.66 29.01
CA LYS A 38 -8.17 13.62 30.00
C LYS A 38 -7.69 12.22 29.63
N ALA A 39 -6.96 12.07 28.52
CA ALA A 39 -6.54 10.76 28.03
C ALA A 39 -5.53 10.09 28.97
N GLU A 40 -5.69 8.78 29.15
CA GLU A 40 -4.73 7.92 29.86
C GLU A 40 -3.62 7.41 28.94
N VAL A 41 -3.93 7.22 27.65
CA VAL A 41 -3.01 6.84 26.58
C VAL A 41 -3.45 7.53 25.30
N LEU A 42 -2.49 8.07 24.55
CA LEU A 42 -2.72 8.77 23.29
C LEU A 42 -2.10 8.01 22.13
N LEU A 43 -2.82 7.93 21.01
CA LEU A 43 -2.33 7.37 19.76
C LEU A 43 -2.63 8.36 18.63
N LEU A 44 -1.60 8.81 17.93
CA LEU A 44 -1.71 9.68 16.77
C LEU A 44 -1.23 8.93 15.51
N PRO A 45 -2.14 8.33 14.75
CA PRO A 45 -1.80 7.76 13.46
C PRO A 45 -1.84 8.84 12.38
N GLY A 46 -0.85 8.92 11.50
CA GLY A 46 -0.90 9.90 10.41
C GLY A 46 -0.41 9.36 9.08
N VAL A 47 -1.11 9.75 8.00
CA VAL A 47 -0.77 9.45 6.61
C VAL A 47 -0.87 10.74 5.77
N GLY A 48 -0.21 10.74 4.62
CA GLY A 48 -0.26 11.85 3.66
C GLY A 48 0.84 12.89 3.88
N HIS A 49 0.53 14.14 3.56
CA HIS A 49 1.47 15.26 3.59
C HIS A 49 1.57 15.89 4.99
N TYR A 50 2.77 16.18 5.48
CA TYR A 50 3.03 16.76 6.81
C TYR A 50 2.21 18.02 7.10
N ALA A 51 2.09 18.91 6.11
CA ALA A 51 1.27 20.13 6.25
C ALA A 51 -0.20 19.87 6.59
N ALA A 52 -0.79 18.80 6.04
CA ALA A 52 -2.20 18.49 6.29
C ALA A 52 -2.42 18.09 7.75
N LEU A 53 -1.51 17.29 8.33
CA LEU A 53 -1.55 16.95 9.75
C LEU A 53 -1.39 18.21 10.62
N VAL A 54 -0.36 19.01 10.39
CA VAL A 54 -0.09 20.19 11.25
C VAL A 54 -1.25 21.19 11.20
N ARG A 55 -1.76 21.51 10.00
CA ARG A 55 -2.90 22.43 9.84
C ARG A 55 -4.15 21.89 10.54
N ALA A 56 -4.43 20.59 10.41
CA ALA A 56 -5.57 19.99 11.09
C ALA A 56 -5.43 20.03 12.63
N LEU A 57 -4.22 19.81 13.17
CA LEU A 57 -3.96 19.95 14.60
C LEU A 57 -4.12 21.40 15.08
N ASP A 58 -3.73 22.38 14.26
CA ASP A 58 -3.88 23.82 14.55
C ASP A 58 -5.36 24.25 14.49
N GLU A 59 -6.06 23.94 13.40
CA GLU A 59 -7.46 24.28 13.14
C GLU A 59 -8.41 23.69 14.18
N LYS A 60 -8.13 22.47 14.65
CA LYS A 60 -8.92 21.79 15.69
C LYS A 60 -8.41 22.09 17.11
N HIS A 61 -7.43 22.97 17.26
CA HIS A 61 -6.83 23.36 18.54
C HIS A 61 -6.31 22.19 19.39
N LEU A 62 -5.75 21.15 18.75
CA LEU A 62 -5.35 19.89 19.40
C LEU A 62 -3.92 19.92 19.95
N ARG A 63 -3.06 20.84 19.49
CA ARG A 63 -1.64 20.87 19.85
C ARG A 63 -1.37 21.09 21.33
N ALA A 64 -1.93 22.14 21.91
CA ALA A 64 -1.69 22.48 23.30
C ALA A 64 -2.17 21.35 24.25
N PRO A 65 -3.38 20.77 24.06
CA PRO A 65 -3.80 19.57 24.77
C PRO A 65 -2.83 18.40 24.63
N LEU A 66 -2.38 18.12 23.41
CA LEU A 66 -1.51 16.99 23.10
C LEU A 66 -0.14 17.13 23.77
N ILE A 67 0.52 18.28 23.58
CA ILE A 67 1.80 18.62 24.23
C ILE A 67 1.64 18.57 25.75
N GLY A 68 0.57 19.17 26.28
CA GLY A 68 0.29 19.19 27.71
C GLY A 68 0.13 17.79 28.30
N ALA A 69 -0.59 16.89 27.62
CA ALA A 69 -0.76 15.51 28.06
C ALA A 69 0.56 14.74 28.05
N ILE A 70 1.34 14.85 26.98
CA ILE A 70 2.65 14.19 26.87
C ILE A 70 3.60 14.68 27.96
N HIS A 71 3.65 15.99 28.24
CA HIS A 71 4.47 16.54 29.33
C HIS A 71 4.06 16.05 30.73
N ARG A 72 2.78 15.72 30.94
CA ARG A 72 2.31 15.11 32.20
C ARG A 72 2.67 13.63 32.32
N GLY A 73 3.27 13.02 31.30
CA GLY A 73 3.68 11.61 31.32
C GLY A 73 2.67 10.65 30.70
N VAL A 74 1.61 11.13 30.04
CA VAL A 74 0.65 10.28 29.34
C VAL A 74 1.38 9.51 28.22
N PRO A 75 1.36 8.17 28.19
CA PRO A 75 1.94 7.39 27.10
C PRO A 75 1.37 7.81 25.75
N PHE A 76 2.27 8.08 24.79
CA PHE A 76 1.94 8.53 23.45
C PHE A 76 2.55 7.59 22.42
N LEU A 77 1.75 7.12 21.47
CA LEU A 77 2.21 6.37 20.29
C LEU A 77 1.95 7.16 19.00
N GLY A 78 3.02 7.59 18.33
CA GLY A 78 2.97 8.23 17.01
C GLY A 78 3.26 7.25 15.88
N ILE A 79 2.43 7.21 14.83
CA ILE A 79 2.65 6.34 13.65
C ILE A 79 2.84 7.20 12.40
N CYS A 80 3.94 6.96 11.66
CA CYS A 80 4.32 7.65 10.43
C CYS A 80 4.36 9.18 10.61
N LEU A 81 3.37 9.96 10.13
CA LEU A 81 3.37 11.40 10.40
C LEU A 81 3.23 11.71 11.90
N GLY A 82 2.63 10.81 12.69
CA GLY A 82 2.59 10.91 14.15
C GLY A 82 3.98 10.82 14.80
N LEU A 83 4.93 10.13 14.18
CA LEU A 83 6.35 10.19 14.56
C LEU A 83 6.93 11.53 14.12
N GLN A 84 6.74 11.91 12.86
CA GLN A 84 7.37 13.08 12.26
C GLN A 84 6.98 14.38 12.97
N VAL A 85 5.72 14.51 13.40
CA VAL A 85 5.22 15.70 14.07
C VAL A 85 5.82 15.91 15.46
N LEU A 86 6.50 14.92 16.05
CA LEU A 86 7.21 15.09 17.33
C LEU A 86 8.41 16.05 17.21
N PHE A 87 8.99 16.16 16.02
CA PHE A 87 10.15 17.00 15.74
C PHE A 87 9.78 18.48 15.58
N ARG A 88 10.78 19.35 15.42
CA ARG A 88 10.58 20.79 15.26
C ARG A 88 9.82 21.13 13.98
N SER A 89 10.16 20.48 12.87
CA SER A 89 9.59 20.73 11.54
C SER A 89 9.93 19.59 10.57
N SER A 90 9.31 19.60 9.40
CA SER A 90 9.65 18.74 8.26
C SER A 90 10.03 19.60 7.05
N GLU A 91 11.03 19.18 6.28
CA GLU A 91 11.38 19.78 5.00
C GLU A 91 10.24 19.68 3.97
N GLU A 92 9.31 18.74 4.15
CA GLU A 92 8.09 18.63 3.33
C GLU A 92 7.20 19.88 3.44
N ALA A 93 7.25 20.58 4.56
CA ALA A 93 6.55 21.86 4.79
C ALA A 93 7.33 22.72 5.79
N SER A 94 8.47 23.25 5.33
CA SER A 94 9.48 23.94 6.15
C SER A 94 8.96 25.18 6.91
N GLU A 95 7.86 25.77 6.43
CA GLU A 95 7.17 26.91 7.04
C GLU A 95 6.39 26.53 8.30
N LEU A 96 6.01 25.25 8.43
CA LEU A 96 5.21 24.76 9.53
C LEU A 96 6.10 24.23 10.67
N ARG A 97 5.51 24.18 11.88
CA ARG A 97 6.17 23.71 13.09
C ARG A 97 5.42 22.52 13.65
N GLY A 98 6.14 21.45 13.94
CA GLY A 98 5.62 20.29 14.66
C GLY A 98 5.47 20.56 16.16
N LEU A 99 5.23 19.53 16.95
CA LEU A 99 5.06 19.60 18.40
C LEU A 99 6.35 20.01 19.12
N ASN A 100 7.52 19.87 18.48
CA ASN A 100 8.82 20.25 19.03
C ASN A 100 9.10 19.59 20.39
N LEU A 101 8.72 18.32 20.52
CA LEU A 101 8.95 17.48 21.70
C LEU A 101 10.29 16.74 21.61
N LEU A 102 10.80 16.54 20.39
CA LEU A 102 12.11 15.97 20.09
C LEU A 102 12.96 16.98 19.31
N PRO A 103 14.28 17.05 19.58
CA PRO A 103 15.19 17.90 18.82
C PRO A 103 15.36 17.37 17.38
N GLY A 104 15.72 18.27 16.47
CA GLY A 104 15.96 17.93 15.06
C GLY A 104 14.79 18.27 14.14
N ILE A 105 14.95 17.90 12.87
CA ILE A 105 13.97 18.08 11.80
C ILE A 105 13.80 16.76 11.04
N VAL A 106 12.66 16.61 10.38
CA VAL A 106 12.42 15.54 9.42
C VAL A 106 12.91 16.02 8.05
N SER A 107 13.81 15.26 7.43
CA SER A 107 14.45 15.63 6.17
C SER A 107 14.04 14.68 5.03
N ALA A 108 14.15 15.16 3.80
CA ALA A 108 13.96 14.33 2.62
C ALA A 108 15.00 13.20 2.59
N LEU A 109 14.58 12.01 2.20
CA LEU A 109 15.52 10.93 1.89
C LEU A 109 16.35 11.30 0.64
N PRO A 110 17.59 10.80 0.53
CA PRO A 110 18.46 11.12 -0.61
C PRO A 110 17.83 10.78 -1.97
N PRO A 111 18.00 11.63 -3.01
CA PRO A 111 17.40 11.41 -4.33
C PRO A 111 18.12 10.33 -5.15
N ASN A 112 19.22 9.75 -4.65
CA ASN A 112 19.96 8.68 -5.32
C ASN A 112 19.31 7.29 -5.14
N VAL A 113 18.17 7.20 -4.46
CA VAL A 113 17.33 6.00 -4.33
C VAL A 113 15.92 6.25 -4.85
N LYS A 114 15.13 5.18 -5.04
CA LYS A 114 13.75 5.29 -5.51
C LYS A 114 12.85 5.85 -4.40
N LEU A 115 12.31 7.04 -4.61
CA LEU A 115 11.35 7.67 -3.68
C LEU A 115 9.91 7.65 -4.22
N PRO A 116 8.88 7.60 -3.35
CA PRO A 116 8.95 7.37 -1.90
C PRO A 116 9.53 5.99 -1.54
N HIS A 117 10.13 5.86 -0.35
CA HIS A 117 10.47 4.56 0.23
C HIS A 117 9.15 3.82 0.51
N MET A 118 8.75 2.95 -0.41
CA MET A 118 7.54 2.14 -0.32
C MET A 118 7.88 0.66 -0.32
N GLY A 119 7.46 -0.05 0.73
CA GLY A 119 7.59 -1.49 0.84
C GLY A 119 8.09 -1.98 2.19
N TRP A 120 8.24 -3.29 2.27
CA TRP A 120 8.74 -3.99 3.45
C TRP A 120 10.24 -3.82 3.60
N ASN A 121 10.69 -3.43 4.78
CA ASN A 121 12.12 -3.31 5.12
C ASN A 121 12.37 -3.78 6.56
N GLN A 122 13.61 -4.18 6.84
CA GLN A 122 14.02 -4.57 8.19
C GLN A 122 14.49 -3.34 8.96
N ILE A 123 14.43 -3.45 10.28
CA ILE A 123 15.01 -2.49 11.19
C ILE A 123 16.25 -3.08 11.85
N GLU A 124 17.19 -2.22 12.21
CA GLU A 124 18.36 -2.56 12.99
C GLU A 124 18.19 -1.97 14.39
N ASN A 125 18.16 -2.82 15.41
CA ASN A 125 18.05 -2.37 16.81
C ASN A 125 19.36 -1.72 17.25
N LYS A 126 19.30 -0.45 17.67
CA LYS A 126 20.45 0.29 18.22
C LYS A 126 20.53 0.19 19.75
N ARG A 127 19.38 0.00 20.41
CA ARG A 127 19.25 -0.25 21.85
C ARG A 127 17.93 -0.97 22.14
N GLU A 128 17.77 -1.46 23.37
CA GLU A 128 16.52 -2.09 23.80
C GLU A 128 15.32 -1.15 23.64
N SER A 129 14.21 -1.71 23.17
CA SER A 129 12.95 -1.00 22.98
C SER A 129 11.80 -1.82 23.53
N SER A 130 10.96 -1.20 24.35
CA SER A 130 9.74 -1.86 24.85
C SER A 130 8.73 -2.10 23.72
N LEU A 131 8.70 -1.25 22.69
CA LEU A 131 7.85 -1.44 21.50
C LEU A 131 8.21 -2.67 20.66
N LEU A 132 9.48 -3.08 20.71
CA LEU A 132 10.00 -4.21 19.92
C LEU A 132 10.11 -5.49 20.75
N SER A 133 9.66 -5.47 22.00
CA SER A 133 9.66 -6.64 22.86
C SER A 133 8.82 -7.76 22.25
N GLY A 134 9.41 -8.94 22.07
CA GLY A 134 8.76 -10.09 21.44
C GLY A 134 8.69 -10.04 19.92
N ILE A 135 9.32 -9.05 19.27
CA ILE A 135 9.45 -9.01 17.82
C ILE A 135 10.82 -9.60 17.41
N ASP A 136 10.81 -10.52 16.45
CA ASP A 136 12.03 -11.14 15.94
C ASP A 136 12.97 -10.11 15.29
N ALA A 137 14.28 -10.28 15.51
CA ALA A 137 15.33 -9.39 14.99
C ALA A 137 15.40 -9.31 13.45
N GLY A 138 14.69 -10.19 12.74
CA GLY A 138 14.56 -10.20 11.28
C GLY A 138 13.18 -9.76 10.77
N ALA A 139 12.30 -9.26 11.64
CA ALA A 139 10.96 -8.85 11.26
C ALA A 139 10.97 -7.71 10.23
N TYR A 140 10.03 -7.79 9.29
CA TYR A 140 9.84 -6.76 8.29
C TYR A 140 8.69 -5.84 8.67
N PHE A 141 8.87 -4.56 8.38
CA PHE A 141 7.87 -3.52 8.61
C PHE A 141 7.60 -2.75 7.32
N TYR A 142 6.36 -2.30 7.14
CA TYR A 142 5.95 -1.60 5.92
C TYR A 142 6.18 -0.09 6.04
N PHE A 143 7.05 0.43 5.18
CA PHE A 143 7.34 1.86 5.07
C PHE A 143 6.67 2.44 3.83
N ALA A 144 6.18 3.69 3.95
CA ALA A 144 5.63 4.46 2.84
C ALA A 144 5.87 5.97 3.10
N HIS A 145 7.08 6.46 2.79
CA HIS A 145 7.46 7.85 3.08
C HIS A 145 8.61 8.35 2.17
N SER A 146 8.64 9.66 1.91
CA SER A 146 9.80 10.34 1.27
C SER A 146 10.66 11.13 2.27
N TYR A 147 10.14 11.34 3.47
CA TYR A 147 10.76 12.16 4.52
C TYR A 147 10.94 11.30 5.77
N ALA A 148 12.04 11.48 6.50
CA ALA A 148 12.34 10.72 7.71
C ALA A 148 13.22 11.54 8.67
N ALA A 149 13.21 11.17 9.95
CA ALA A 149 14.16 11.70 10.92
C ALA A 149 15.51 10.99 10.75
N LEU A 150 16.50 11.70 10.19
CA LEU A 150 17.83 11.14 9.91
C LEU A 150 18.77 11.15 11.13
N ASP A 151 18.53 12.07 12.06
CA ASP A 151 19.31 12.20 13.30
C ASP A 151 18.35 12.39 14.48
N SER A 152 18.39 11.46 15.43
CA SER A 152 17.62 11.55 16.67
C SER A 152 18.24 10.69 17.76
N ASN A 153 18.58 11.32 18.89
CA ASN A 153 19.06 10.64 20.10
C ASN A 153 17.99 9.76 20.78
N ALA A 154 16.73 9.88 20.35
CA ALA A 154 15.62 9.10 20.86
C ALA A 154 15.43 7.77 20.11
N THR A 155 16.21 7.53 19.06
CA THR A 155 16.11 6.34 18.20
C THR A 155 16.45 5.07 18.96
N THR A 156 15.59 4.05 18.87
CA THR A 156 15.86 2.71 19.38
C THR A 156 16.14 1.70 18.28
N ALA A 157 15.55 1.89 17.10
CA ALA A 157 15.87 1.12 15.91
C ALA A 157 15.89 2.00 14.66
N THR A 158 16.82 1.71 13.75
CA THR A 158 16.95 2.42 12.47
C THR A 158 16.50 1.55 11.31
N CYS A 159 16.23 2.17 10.17
CA CYS A 159 16.08 1.50 8.88
C CYS A 159 16.94 2.25 7.86
N SER A 160 17.37 1.58 6.80
CA SER A 160 18.17 2.19 5.74
C SER A 160 17.43 2.20 4.40
N HIS A 161 17.39 3.36 3.76
CA HIS A 161 16.95 3.55 2.38
C HIS A 161 17.63 4.79 1.77
N GLY A 162 18.81 4.61 1.17
CA GLY A 162 19.67 5.70 0.70
C GLY A 162 20.40 6.46 1.82
N ALA A 163 19.73 6.64 2.97
CA ALA A 163 20.30 7.05 4.24
C ALA A 163 19.75 6.18 5.38
N GLU A 164 20.45 6.14 6.50
CA GLU A 164 19.93 5.61 7.76
C GLU A 164 18.95 6.63 8.37
N PHE A 165 17.82 6.14 8.90
CA PHE A 165 16.82 6.98 9.54
C PHE A 165 16.17 6.27 10.74
N ALA A 166 15.57 7.04 11.64
CA ALA A 166 14.87 6.52 12.80
C ALA A 166 13.60 5.77 12.39
N ALA A 167 13.60 4.44 12.56
CA ALA A 167 12.42 3.60 12.33
C ALA A 167 11.54 3.52 13.57
N VAL A 168 12.15 3.48 14.75
CA VAL A 168 11.50 3.45 16.06
C VAL A 168 12.15 4.47 16.98
N ILE A 169 11.31 5.23 17.68
CA ILE A 169 11.71 6.21 18.69
C ILE A 169 11.07 5.82 20.02
N GLU A 170 11.89 5.87 21.07
CA GLU A 170 11.45 5.68 22.44
C GLU A 170 12.17 6.66 23.37
N GLN A 171 11.41 7.52 24.04
CA GLN A 171 11.94 8.45 25.02
C GLN A 171 10.87 8.75 26.08
N ARG A 172 11.13 8.30 27.32
CA ARG A 172 10.19 8.44 28.45
C ARG A 172 8.84 7.79 28.11
N ASN A 173 7.78 8.59 27.98
CA ASN A 173 6.43 8.19 27.63
C ASN A 173 6.10 8.41 26.14
N ILE A 174 7.09 8.78 25.32
CA ILE A 174 6.95 8.96 23.87
C ILE A 174 7.44 7.71 23.16
N PHE A 175 6.54 7.10 22.41
CA PHE A 175 6.77 5.96 21.55
C PHE A 175 6.37 6.35 20.13
N ALA A 176 7.18 6.02 19.13
CA ALA A 176 6.80 6.32 17.75
C ALA A 176 7.46 5.38 16.75
N VAL A 177 6.77 5.12 15.64
CA VAL A 177 7.26 4.30 14.53
C VAL A 177 7.08 5.03 13.20
N GLN A 178 8.09 4.95 12.32
CA GLN A 178 8.02 5.55 10.98
C GLN A 178 7.25 4.64 10.00
N PHE A 179 7.32 3.33 10.20
CA PHE A 179 6.54 2.36 9.44
C PHE A 179 5.08 2.37 9.88
N HIS A 180 4.20 1.92 8.99
CA HIS A 180 2.85 1.55 9.38
C HIS A 180 2.90 0.13 9.94
N PRO A 181 2.40 -0.11 11.17
CA PRO A 181 2.09 -1.45 11.63
C PRO A 181 0.89 -1.95 10.83
N GLY A 182 1.16 -2.40 9.60
CA GLY A 182 0.31 -3.26 8.80
C GLY A 182 1.03 -4.60 8.68
N ASP A 183 0.29 -5.68 8.50
CA ASP A 183 0.81 -7.01 8.25
C ASP A 183 0.12 -7.49 6.96
N PRO A 184 0.86 -7.82 5.89
CA PRO A 184 0.24 -8.12 4.60
C PRO A 184 -0.57 -9.42 4.72
N VAL A 185 -0.17 -10.29 5.64
CA VAL A 185 -0.83 -11.53 6.06
C VAL A 185 -2.16 -11.21 6.71
N ALA A 186 -2.20 -10.34 7.73
CA ALA A 186 -3.46 -9.90 8.35
C ALA A 186 -4.42 -9.17 7.40
N LEU A 187 -3.88 -8.51 6.35
CA LEU A 187 -4.66 -7.88 5.30
C LEU A 187 -5.21 -8.91 4.31
N ALA A 188 -4.38 -9.87 3.89
CA ALA A 188 -4.76 -11.00 3.04
C ALA A 188 -5.85 -11.85 3.70
N ALA A 189 -5.67 -12.23 4.96
CA ALA A 189 -6.66 -12.98 5.75
C ALA A 189 -8.00 -12.23 5.82
N ARG A 190 -7.97 -10.90 5.98
CA ARG A 190 -9.19 -10.08 5.95
C ARG A 190 -9.87 -10.16 4.58
N TYR A 191 -9.13 -9.98 3.49
CA TYR A 191 -9.71 -10.03 2.15
C TYR A 191 -10.30 -11.39 1.81
N ASN A 192 -9.61 -12.46 2.20
CA ASN A 192 -10.14 -13.81 2.12
C ASN A 192 -11.48 -13.94 2.88
N ALA A 193 -11.53 -13.48 4.13
CA ALA A 193 -12.73 -13.53 4.96
C ALA A 193 -13.89 -12.64 4.44
N GLU A 194 -13.58 -11.47 3.88
CA GLU A 194 -14.57 -10.58 3.25
C GLU A 194 -15.05 -11.07 1.88
N GLY A 195 -14.50 -12.19 1.39
CA GLY A 195 -14.93 -12.82 0.15
C GLY A 195 -14.28 -12.25 -1.10
N ALA A 196 -13.03 -11.79 -1.05
CA ALA A 196 -12.24 -11.56 -2.26
C ALA A 196 -12.22 -12.82 -3.13
N ASP A 197 -12.20 -12.65 -4.46
CA ASP A 197 -12.10 -13.78 -5.39
C ASP A 197 -10.65 -14.13 -5.70
N GLU A 198 -9.75 -13.16 -5.59
CA GLU A 198 -8.32 -13.29 -5.85
C GLU A 198 -7.58 -12.21 -5.07
N LEU A 199 -6.34 -12.48 -4.66
CA LEU A 199 -5.43 -11.48 -4.12
C LEU A 199 -4.28 -11.21 -5.08
N VAL A 200 -3.98 -9.92 -5.32
CA VAL A 200 -2.80 -9.50 -6.08
C VAL A 200 -1.81 -8.79 -5.18
N VAL A 201 -0.56 -9.28 -5.12
CA VAL A 201 0.53 -8.67 -4.35
C VAL A 201 1.62 -8.17 -5.29
N LEU A 202 1.84 -6.85 -5.28
CA LEU A 202 2.82 -6.19 -6.15
C LEU A 202 4.01 -5.64 -5.34
N ASP A 203 5.22 -6.07 -5.67
CA ASP A 203 6.46 -5.43 -5.24
C ASP A 203 6.75 -4.19 -6.09
N ILE A 204 6.31 -3.03 -5.59
CA ILE A 204 6.48 -1.73 -6.25
C ILE A 204 7.96 -1.29 -6.26
N ALA A 205 8.76 -1.72 -5.27
CA ALA A 205 10.18 -1.37 -5.21
C ALA A 205 10.95 -2.08 -6.34
N ALA A 206 10.55 -3.31 -6.66
CA ALA A 206 11.08 -4.13 -7.75
C ALA A 206 12.63 -4.16 -7.78
N SER A 207 13.27 -4.17 -6.61
CA SER A 207 14.74 -4.21 -6.48
C SER A 207 15.20 -5.64 -6.19
N ARG A 208 16.35 -6.04 -6.77
CA ARG A 208 16.87 -7.41 -6.60
C ARG A 208 17.20 -7.72 -5.14
N ASP A 209 17.72 -6.74 -4.41
CA ASP A 209 18.14 -6.90 -3.00
C ASP A 209 16.97 -7.23 -2.06
N ARG A 210 15.73 -6.86 -2.44
CA ARG A 210 14.53 -7.12 -1.64
C ARG A 210 13.81 -8.40 -2.03
N ARG A 211 14.34 -9.19 -2.98
CA ARG A 211 13.67 -10.42 -3.43
C ARG A 211 13.43 -11.44 -2.30
N PRO A 212 14.39 -11.75 -1.40
CA PRO A 212 14.13 -12.68 -0.30
C PRO A 212 12.95 -12.24 0.58
N THR A 213 12.87 -10.94 0.88
CA THR A 213 11.76 -10.32 1.62
C THR A 213 10.42 -10.55 0.94
N PHE A 214 10.37 -10.30 -0.37
CA PHE A 214 9.15 -10.44 -1.14
C PHE A 214 8.69 -11.89 -1.16
N LEU A 215 9.59 -12.85 -1.39
CA LEU A 215 9.26 -14.27 -1.39
C LEU A 215 8.74 -14.75 -0.02
N GLU A 216 9.33 -14.25 1.08
CA GLU A 216 8.82 -14.58 2.42
C GLU A 216 7.43 -13.97 2.68
N THR A 217 7.19 -12.75 2.18
CA THR A 217 5.87 -12.13 2.23
C THR A 217 4.84 -12.97 1.48
N ILE A 218 5.16 -13.44 0.27
CA ILE A 218 4.29 -14.31 -0.52
C ILE A 218 4.02 -15.62 0.22
N ARG A 219 5.04 -16.26 0.82
CA ARG A 219 4.86 -17.49 1.62
C ARG A 219 3.87 -17.30 2.76
N ARG A 220 4.05 -16.24 3.54
CA ARG A 220 3.17 -15.98 4.69
C ARG A 220 1.76 -15.59 4.27
N VAL A 221 1.61 -14.86 3.17
CA VAL A 221 0.29 -14.50 2.61
C VAL A 221 -0.42 -15.74 2.07
N ALA A 222 0.25 -16.57 1.28
CA ALA A 222 -0.32 -17.79 0.71
C ALA A 222 -0.87 -18.74 1.78
N ALA A 223 -0.22 -18.81 2.95
CA ALA A 223 -0.66 -19.65 4.06
C ALA A 223 -2.04 -19.24 4.65
N GLU A 224 -2.49 -18.01 4.44
CA GLU A 224 -3.78 -17.49 4.93
C GLU A 224 -4.89 -17.51 3.89
N LEU A 225 -4.58 -17.83 2.63
CA LEU A 225 -5.51 -17.70 1.52
C LEU A 225 -6.13 -19.05 1.14
N ALA A 226 -7.44 -19.02 0.89
CA ALA A 226 -8.19 -20.10 0.25
C ALA A 226 -8.64 -19.71 -1.17
N ILE A 227 -8.06 -18.64 -1.71
CA ILE A 227 -8.36 -18.04 -3.01
C ILE A 227 -7.04 -17.84 -3.78
N PRO A 228 -7.08 -17.73 -5.13
CA PRO A 228 -5.89 -17.53 -5.93
C PRO A 228 -5.04 -16.33 -5.49
N LEU A 229 -3.72 -16.49 -5.59
CA LEU A 229 -2.72 -15.48 -5.32
C LEU A 229 -1.91 -15.16 -6.58
N THR A 230 -2.05 -13.93 -7.07
CA THR A 230 -1.18 -13.36 -8.11
C THR A 230 -0.09 -12.54 -7.46
N ALA A 231 1.16 -12.77 -7.85
CA ALA A 231 2.29 -12.02 -7.33
C ALA A 231 3.20 -11.49 -8.45
N GLY A 232 3.71 -10.28 -8.30
CA GLY A 232 4.74 -9.79 -9.20
C GLY A 232 5.33 -8.47 -8.77
N GLY A 233 6.15 -7.89 -9.64
CA GLY A 233 7.12 -6.85 -9.26
C GLY A 233 8.54 -7.41 -9.29
N GLY A 234 9.34 -6.90 -10.23
CA GLY A 234 10.74 -7.28 -10.37
C GLY A 234 11.02 -8.66 -10.97
N ILE A 235 10.04 -9.40 -11.51
CA ILE A 235 10.26 -10.66 -12.24
C ILE A 235 10.88 -10.35 -13.60
N ARG A 236 12.14 -10.74 -13.83
CA ARG A 236 12.90 -10.46 -15.08
C ARG A 236 13.36 -11.72 -15.80
N THR A 237 13.37 -12.86 -15.12
CA THR A 237 13.82 -14.15 -15.64
C THR A 237 12.83 -15.26 -15.32
N LEU A 238 12.97 -16.41 -15.99
CA LEU A 238 12.20 -17.61 -15.66
C LEU A 238 12.44 -18.07 -14.21
N GLU A 239 13.68 -17.97 -13.73
CA GLU A 239 14.03 -18.35 -12.36
C GLU A 239 13.35 -17.44 -11.31
N ASP A 240 13.21 -16.15 -11.64
CA ASP A 240 12.42 -15.23 -10.81
C ASP A 240 10.96 -15.70 -10.69
N GLY A 241 10.36 -16.09 -11.81
CA GLY A 241 9.00 -16.65 -11.84
C GLY A 241 8.90 -17.92 -11.01
N ARG A 242 9.84 -18.86 -11.16
CA ARG A 242 9.89 -20.09 -10.35
C ARG A 242 9.95 -19.80 -8.87
N ALA A 243 10.78 -18.85 -8.46
CA ALA A 243 10.92 -18.48 -7.05
C ALA A 243 9.60 -17.96 -6.47
N VAL A 244 8.87 -17.12 -7.21
CA VAL A 244 7.57 -16.56 -6.80
C VAL A 244 6.49 -17.64 -6.73
N VAL A 245 6.39 -18.52 -7.72
CA VAL A 245 5.44 -19.65 -7.70
C VAL A 245 5.75 -20.60 -6.54
N ARG A 246 7.03 -20.95 -6.31
CA ARG A 246 7.45 -21.79 -5.17
C ARG A 246 7.18 -21.16 -3.81
N ALA A 247 7.06 -19.83 -3.74
CA ALA A 247 6.66 -19.14 -2.52
C ALA A 247 5.15 -19.24 -2.25
N GLY A 248 4.34 -19.72 -3.20
CA GLY A 248 2.91 -19.95 -3.02
C GLY A 248 2.00 -19.08 -3.89
N ALA A 249 2.54 -18.35 -4.86
CA ALA A 249 1.72 -17.67 -5.86
C ALA A 249 1.21 -18.65 -6.93
N ASP A 250 -0.07 -18.53 -7.30
CA ASP A 250 -0.68 -19.28 -8.40
C ASP A 250 -0.37 -18.67 -9.76
N LYS A 251 -0.24 -17.34 -9.81
CA LYS A 251 0.09 -16.59 -11.03
C LYS A 251 1.23 -15.61 -10.81
N VAL A 252 2.00 -15.37 -11.87
CA VAL A 252 3.05 -14.34 -11.91
C VAL A 252 2.65 -13.18 -12.80
N THR A 253 2.95 -11.96 -12.38
CA THR A 253 2.74 -10.76 -13.21
C THR A 253 4.05 -10.09 -13.66
N VAL A 254 4.09 -9.73 -14.94
CA VAL A 254 5.22 -9.04 -15.59
C VAL A 254 4.72 -7.81 -16.36
N ASN A 255 5.44 -6.69 -16.25
CA ASN A 255 5.24 -5.48 -17.08
C ASN A 255 6.56 -5.10 -17.76
N THR A 256 7.39 -4.27 -17.10
CA THR A 256 8.59 -3.66 -17.72
C THR A 256 9.55 -4.69 -18.32
N ALA A 257 9.78 -5.81 -17.63
CA ALA A 257 10.66 -6.86 -18.15
C ALA A 257 10.11 -7.54 -19.41
N ALA A 258 8.79 -7.66 -19.52
CA ALA A 258 8.14 -8.21 -20.70
C ALA A 258 8.19 -7.22 -21.87
N VAL A 259 8.03 -5.92 -21.61
CA VAL A 259 8.20 -4.88 -22.64
C VAL A 259 9.63 -4.86 -23.19
N GLU A 260 10.63 -4.92 -22.30
CA GLU A 260 12.06 -4.97 -22.63
C GLU A 260 12.46 -6.28 -23.34
N ARG A 261 11.87 -7.41 -22.93
CA ARG A 261 12.15 -8.75 -23.48
C ARG A 261 10.87 -9.59 -23.59
N PRO A 262 10.12 -9.46 -24.72
CA PRO A 262 8.83 -10.17 -24.90
C PRO A 262 8.93 -11.70 -24.79
N ALA A 263 10.09 -12.29 -25.11
CA ALA A 263 10.34 -13.72 -24.96
C ALA A 263 10.14 -14.24 -23.52
N LEU A 264 10.25 -13.38 -22.50
CA LEU A 264 9.96 -13.77 -21.11
C LEU A 264 8.53 -14.29 -20.94
N ILE A 265 7.56 -13.71 -21.65
CA ILE A 265 6.15 -14.14 -21.60
C ILE A 265 6.06 -15.61 -22.06
N SER A 266 6.68 -15.93 -23.20
CA SER A 266 6.67 -17.28 -23.75
C SER A 266 7.45 -18.28 -22.89
N GLU A 267 8.55 -17.86 -22.27
CA GLU A 267 9.31 -18.69 -21.33
C GLU A 267 8.46 -19.07 -20.11
N LEU A 268 7.83 -18.08 -19.48
CA LEU A 268 6.95 -18.31 -18.32
C LEU A 268 5.73 -19.15 -18.70
N SER A 269 5.11 -18.85 -19.85
CA SER A 269 3.90 -19.55 -20.31
C SER A 269 4.19 -21.01 -20.64
N ARG A 270 5.35 -21.32 -21.24
CA ARG A 270 5.77 -22.72 -21.49
C ARG A 270 6.05 -23.49 -20.21
N GLU A 271 6.56 -22.84 -19.18
CA GLU A 271 6.88 -23.49 -17.90
C GLU A 271 5.63 -23.71 -17.04
N PHE A 272 4.75 -22.70 -16.92
CA PHE A 272 3.65 -22.71 -15.95
C PHE A 272 2.25 -22.82 -16.59
N GLY A 273 2.15 -22.69 -17.91
CA GLY A 273 0.90 -22.53 -18.63
C GLY A 273 0.45 -21.07 -18.71
N ALA A 274 -0.32 -20.74 -19.75
CA ALA A 274 -0.76 -19.36 -20.00
C ALA A 274 -1.58 -18.79 -18.82
N GLN A 275 -2.41 -19.61 -18.17
CA GLN A 275 -3.25 -19.22 -17.04
C GLN A 275 -2.46 -18.72 -15.81
N ALA A 276 -1.18 -19.05 -15.72
CA ALA A 276 -0.30 -18.61 -14.64
C ALA A 276 0.49 -17.33 -15.00
N VAL A 277 0.30 -16.76 -16.21
CA VAL A 277 1.05 -15.60 -16.70
C VAL A 277 0.12 -14.43 -16.94
N VAL A 278 0.20 -13.43 -16.04
CA VAL A 278 -0.54 -12.17 -16.12
C VAL A 278 0.35 -11.09 -16.73
N LEU A 279 -0.03 -10.54 -17.89
CA LEU A 279 0.67 -9.39 -18.46
C LEU A 279 0.10 -8.10 -17.87
N ALA A 280 0.88 -7.42 -17.05
CA ALA A 280 0.52 -6.09 -16.56
C ALA A 280 0.83 -5.04 -17.64
N ILE A 281 -0.17 -4.22 -17.97
CA ILE A 281 -0.08 -3.11 -18.92
C ILE A 281 -0.51 -1.85 -18.19
N ASP A 282 0.45 -1.00 -17.87
CA ASP A 282 0.19 0.37 -17.46
C ASP A 282 0.02 1.20 -18.74
N ALA A 283 -1.14 1.79 -18.96
CA ALA A 283 -1.46 2.52 -20.19
C ALA A 283 -1.78 3.99 -19.89
N LYS A 284 -1.24 4.89 -20.71
CA LYS A 284 -1.46 6.34 -20.59
C LYS A 284 -1.92 6.92 -21.93
N ARG A 285 -2.94 7.77 -21.90
CA ARG A 285 -3.49 8.43 -23.09
C ARG A 285 -2.44 9.36 -23.73
N VAL A 286 -2.18 9.18 -25.02
CA VAL A 286 -1.34 10.04 -25.85
C VAL A 286 -2.12 10.36 -27.13
N GLY A 287 -2.75 11.54 -27.15
CA GLY A 287 -3.64 11.93 -28.26
C GLY A 287 -4.81 10.96 -28.44
N ASP A 288 -4.81 10.23 -29.55
CA ASP A 288 -5.85 9.29 -29.96
C ASP A 288 -5.60 7.83 -29.57
N HIS A 289 -4.44 7.53 -28.96
CA HIS A 289 -4.09 6.19 -28.52
C HIS A 289 -3.61 6.17 -27.06
N TRP A 290 -3.17 4.99 -26.61
CA TRP A 290 -2.53 4.83 -25.32
C TRP A 290 -1.14 4.24 -25.49
N ASP A 291 -0.17 4.83 -24.83
CA ASP A 291 1.18 4.32 -24.73
C ASP A 291 1.32 3.38 -23.54
N VAL A 292 2.07 2.30 -23.73
CA VAL A 292 2.54 1.42 -22.66
C VAL A 292 3.56 2.16 -21.82
N MET A 293 3.36 2.13 -20.51
CA MET A 293 4.21 2.74 -19.52
C MET A 293 5.02 1.68 -18.78
N VAL A 294 6.28 2.00 -18.50
CA VAL A 294 7.23 1.15 -17.78
C VAL A 294 7.82 1.87 -16.57
N ARG A 295 8.58 1.12 -15.75
CA ARG A 295 9.17 1.58 -14.49
C ARG A 295 8.17 2.17 -13.50
N GLY A 296 6.98 1.56 -13.43
CA GLY A 296 5.86 1.98 -12.59
C GLY A 296 5.19 3.24 -13.12
N GLY A 297 4.77 3.23 -14.38
CA GLY A 297 4.03 4.33 -14.99
C GLY A 297 4.83 5.59 -15.38
N ARG A 298 6.16 5.62 -15.21
CA ARG A 298 6.96 6.86 -15.31
C ARG A 298 7.56 7.12 -16.69
N GLU A 299 7.86 6.06 -17.43
CA GLU A 299 8.50 6.16 -18.75
C GLU A 299 7.57 5.57 -19.80
N SER A 300 7.35 6.28 -20.91
CA SER A 300 6.68 5.69 -22.08
C SER A 300 7.64 4.72 -22.77
N ALA A 301 7.14 3.55 -23.15
CA ALA A 301 7.84 2.61 -24.02
C ALA A 301 7.63 2.92 -25.52
N SER A 302 6.96 4.02 -25.85
CA SER A 302 6.57 4.44 -27.21
C SER A 302 5.92 3.29 -28.00
N ARG A 303 5.07 2.53 -27.32
CA ARG A 303 4.38 1.35 -27.85
C ARG A 303 2.90 1.49 -27.57
N ASN A 304 2.09 1.26 -28.59
CA ASN A 304 0.64 1.27 -28.45
C ASN A 304 0.17 0.13 -27.53
N ALA A 305 -0.68 0.45 -26.54
CA ALA A 305 -1.16 -0.50 -25.54
C ALA A 305 -2.04 -1.62 -26.15
N LEU A 306 -2.88 -1.33 -27.14
CA LEU A 306 -3.70 -2.34 -27.83
C LEU A 306 -2.84 -3.31 -28.62
N GLU A 307 -1.85 -2.80 -29.35
CA GLU A 307 -0.92 -3.66 -30.08
C GLU A 307 -0.10 -4.53 -29.12
N TRP A 308 0.38 -3.94 -28.03
CA TRP A 308 1.13 -4.68 -27.02
C TRP A 308 0.32 -5.78 -26.34
N ALA A 309 -0.96 -5.52 -26.04
CA ALA A 309 -1.87 -6.52 -25.51
C ALA A 309 -1.97 -7.74 -26.44
N ARG A 310 -2.18 -7.52 -27.74
CA ARG A 310 -2.24 -8.59 -28.75
C ARG A 310 -0.93 -9.38 -28.84
N ILE A 311 0.20 -8.68 -28.86
CA ILE A 311 1.53 -9.31 -28.88
C ILE A 311 1.74 -10.16 -27.63
N GLY A 312 1.36 -9.64 -26.46
CA GLY A 312 1.47 -10.33 -25.18
C GLY A 312 0.66 -11.62 -25.12
N VAL A 313 -0.59 -11.56 -25.57
CA VAL A 313 -1.47 -12.74 -25.65
C VAL A 313 -0.92 -13.76 -26.64
N ALA A 314 -0.50 -13.32 -27.83
CA ALA A 314 0.14 -14.21 -28.82
C ALA A 314 1.43 -14.85 -28.29
N ALA A 315 2.15 -14.16 -27.39
CA ALA A 315 3.35 -14.67 -26.73
C ALA A 315 3.06 -15.63 -25.57
N GLY A 316 1.79 -15.78 -25.16
CA GLY A 316 1.35 -16.77 -24.17
C GLY A 316 0.88 -16.20 -22.84
N ALA A 317 0.62 -14.89 -22.72
CA ALA A 317 -0.07 -14.34 -21.56
C ALA A 317 -1.52 -14.85 -21.53
N GLY A 318 -1.97 -15.39 -20.40
CA GLY A 318 -3.33 -15.92 -20.22
C GLY A 318 -4.30 -14.95 -19.56
N GLU A 319 -3.83 -13.78 -19.14
CA GLU A 319 -4.64 -12.72 -18.53
C GLU A 319 -3.93 -11.37 -18.67
N ILE A 320 -4.68 -10.27 -18.75
CA ILE A 320 -4.15 -8.92 -18.78
C ILE A 320 -4.57 -8.19 -17.50
N LEU A 321 -3.60 -7.65 -16.77
CA LEU A 321 -3.83 -6.68 -15.70
C LEU A 321 -3.66 -5.27 -16.27
N LEU A 322 -4.77 -4.59 -16.57
CA LEU A 322 -4.78 -3.31 -17.26
C LEU A 322 -4.95 -2.16 -16.27
N THR A 323 -3.91 -1.35 -16.10
CA THR A 323 -3.93 -0.16 -15.24
C THR A 323 -3.98 1.12 -16.07
N SER A 324 -5.01 1.94 -15.89
CA SER A 324 -5.03 3.29 -16.48
C SER A 324 -4.20 4.25 -15.63
N VAL A 325 -3.07 4.71 -16.16
CA VAL A 325 -2.19 5.67 -15.47
C VAL A 325 -2.90 7.02 -15.25
N ASP A 326 -3.81 7.40 -16.14
CA ASP A 326 -4.57 8.65 -16.03
C ASP A 326 -5.65 8.60 -14.94
N ARG A 327 -6.13 7.40 -14.58
CA ARG A 327 -7.16 7.20 -13.54
C ARG A 327 -6.58 6.77 -12.21
N ASP A 328 -5.38 6.20 -12.18
CA ASP A 328 -4.82 5.65 -10.94
C ASP A 328 -4.70 6.69 -9.83
N GLY A 329 -5.08 6.32 -8.62
CA GLY A 329 -5.15 7.21 -7.46
C GLY A 329 -6.20 8.34 -7.50
N THR A 330 -6.86 8.61 -8.64
CA THR A 330 -7.81 9.74 -8.78
C THR A 330 -9.15 9.52 -8.09
N GLN A 331 -9.52 8.26 -7.83
CA GLN A 331 -10.84 7.87 -7.32
C GLN A 331 -12.01 8.37 -8.20
N SER A 332 -11.79 8.58 -9.50
CA SER A 332 -12.77 9.14 -10.44
C SER A 332 -13.52 8.11 -11.29
N GLY A 333 -13.30 6.82 -11.05
CA GLY A 333 -13.78 5.73 -11.92
C GLY A 333 -12.64 5.04 -12.65
N PHE A 334 -12.92 3.83 -13.12
CA PHE A 334 -12.03 3.11 -14.04
C PHE A 334 -12.02 3.80 -15.42
N ASP A 335 -11.05 3.48 -16.27
CA ASP A 335 -11.02 3.96 -17.65
C ASP A 335 -11.82 3.04 -18.57
N VAL A 336 -13.13 3.25 -18.62
CA VAL A 336 -14.08 2.44 -19.40
C VAL A 336 -13.68 2.32 -20.87
N THR A 337 -13.28 3.43 -21.50
CA THR A 337 -12.91 3.45 -22.91
C THR A 337 -11.66 2.62 -23.19
N LEU A 338 -10.63 2.77 -22.35
CA LEU A 338 -9.40 1.98 -22.46
C LEU A 338 -9.71 0.48 -22.25
N THR A 339 -10.44 0.14 -21.19
CA THR A 339 -10.77 -1.25 -20.88
C THR A 339 -11.58 -1.91 -21.99
N ALA A 340 -12.63 -1.25 -22.50
CA ALA A 340 -13.43 -1.76 -23.61
C ALA A 340 -12.58 -1.99 -24.87
N ALA A 341 -11.66 -1.07 -25.17
CA ALA A 341 -10.79 -1.18 -26.33
C ALA A 341 -9.81 -2.37 -26.22
N ILE A 342 -9.28 -2.65 -25.03
CA ILE A 342 -8.38 -3.79 -24.78
C ILE A 342 -9.17 -5.10 -24.74
N SER A 343 -10.26 -5.18 -23.97
CA SER A 343 -11.12 -6.37 -23.90
C SER A 343 -11.62 -6.79 -25.27
N GLY A 344 -12.05 -5.86 -26.12
CA GLY A 344 -12.47 -6.16 -27.49
C GLY A 344 -11.31 -6.55 -28.44
N ALA A 345 -10.05 -6.30 -28.06
CA ALA A 345 -8.88 -6.56 -28.87
C ALA A 345 -8.18 -7.90 -28.57
N VAL A 346 -8.52 -8.56 -27.45
CA VAL A 346 -7.90 -9.81 -27.00
C VAL A 346 -8.92 -10.89 -26.68
N THR A 347 -8.47 -12.14 -26.54
CA THR A 347 -9.32 -13.30 -26.24
C THR A 347 -9.13 -13.84 -24.82
N VAL A 348 -8.26 -13.21 -24.03
CA VAL A 348 -7.98 -13.59 -22.65
C VAL A 348 -8.67 -12.64 -21.69
N PRO A 349 -8.91 -13.04 -20.42
CA PRO A 349 -9.50 -12.16 -19.43
C PRO A 349 -8.72 -10.85 -19.24
N VAL A 350 -9.45 -9.75 -19.05
CA VAL A 350 -8.92 -8.42 -18.77
C VAL A 350 -9.39 -7.95 -17.39
N ILE A 351 -8.43 -7.74 -16.49
CA ILE A 351 -8.63 -7.13 -15.18
C ILE A 351 -8.50 -5.62 -15.31
N ALA A 352 -9.58 -4.88 -15.04
CA ALA A 352 -9.53 -3.42 -14.96
C ALA A 352 -8.94 -2.96 -13.62
N SER A 353 -7.99 -2.03 -13.65
CA SER A 353 -7.29 -1.49 -12.48
C SER A 353 -7.11 0.03 -12.59
N GLY A 354 -7.14 0.71 -11.45
CA GLY A 354 -6.90 2.16 -11.31
C GLY A 354 -8.18 3.01 -11.34
N GLY A 355 -8.40 3.81 -10.29
CA GLY A 355 -9.42 4.86 -10.24
C GLY A 355 -10.75 4.51 -9.55
N ALA A 356 -10.97 3.27 -9.10
CA ALA A 356 -12.18 2.88 -8.38
C ALA A 356 -12.40 3.69 -7.09
N LYS A 357 -13.67 3.97 -6.77
CA LYS A 357 -14.09 4.68 -5.55
C LYS A 357 -15.40 4.14 -5.00
N SER A 358 -16.39 4.04 -5.88
CA SER A 358 -17.75 3.65 -5.51
C SER A 358 -18.12 2.30 -6.14
N PRO A 359 -19.08 1.56 -5.56
CA PRO A 359 -19.64 0.35 -6.18
C PRO A 359 -20.20 0.57 -7.59
N ALA A 360 -20.69 1.77 -7.91
CA ALA A 360 -21.18 2.11 -9.24
C ALA A 360 -20.08 2.02 -10.31
N HIS A 361 -18.83 2.39 -9.98
CA HIS A 361 -17.70 2.25 -10.92
C HIS A 361 -17.44 0.79 -11.31
N PHE A 362 -17.73 -0.15 -10.41
CA PHE A 362 -17.60 -1.59 -10.71
C PHE A 362 -18.73 -2.05 -11.65
N VAL A 363 -19.97 -1.61 -11.43
CA VAL A 363 -21.07 -1.92 -12.37
C VAL A 363 -20.77 -1.38 -13.76
N GLU A 364 -20.30 -0.14 -13.85
CA GLU A 364 -19.94 0.52 -15.10
C GLU A 364 -18.82 -0.22 -15.83
N ILE A 365 -17.73 -0.59 -15.14
CA ILE A 365 -16.59 -1.25 -15.79
C ILE A 365 -16.92 -2.67 -16.28
N PHE A 366 -17.80 -3.40 -15.58
CA PHE A 366 -18.28 -4.71 -16.03
C PHE A 366 -19.23 -4.60 -17.23
N ARG A 367 -20.11 -3.59 -17.27
CA ARG A 367 -21.11 -3.45 -18.33
C ARG A 367 -20.59 -2.77 -19.59
N GLU A 368 -19.93 -1.64 -19.42
CA GLU A 368 -19.51 -0.77 -20.52
C GLU A 368 -18.04 -1.00 -20.89
N GLY A 369 -17.21 -1.32 -19.89
CA GLY A 369 -15.81 -1.64 -20.10
C GLY A 369 -15.56 -3.07 -20.57
N ALA A 370 -16.55 -3.95 -20.45
CA ALA A 370 -16.41 -5.40 -20.71
C ALA A 370 -15.18 -6.00 -20.01
N ALA A 371 -14.91 -5.57 -18.77
CA ALA A 371 -13.88 -6.18 -17.94
C ALA A 371 -14.35 -7.56 -17.47
N ASP A 372 -13.44 -8.53 -17.40
CA ASP A 372 -13.72 -9.84 -16.82
C ASP A 372 -13.52 -9.84 -15.30
N ALA A 373 -12.68 -8.94 -14.81
CA ALA A 373 -12.43 -8.71 -13.39
C ALA A 373 -12.13 -7.23 -13.11
N ALA A 374 -12.28 -6.80 -11.86
CA ALA A 374 -11.98 -5.45 -11.42
C ALA A 374 -11.13 -5.47 -10.15
N LEU A 375 -9.99 -4.80 -10.19
CA LEU A 375 -9.04 -4.69 -9.09
C LEU A 375 -9.10 -3.29 -8.47
N ALA A 376 -9.16 -3.24 -7.13
CA ALA A 376 -8.99 -2.01 -6.39
C ALA A 376 -8.14 -2.26 -5.13
N ALA A 377 -7.46 -1.20 -4.68
CA ALA A 377 -6.54 -1.26 -3.55
C ALA A 377 -7.03 -0.37 -2.40
N SER A 378 -6.88 0.95 -2.52
CA SER A 378 -7.13 1.93 -1.44
C SER A 378 -8.50 1.81 -0.79
N ILE A 379 -9.58 1.68 -1.58
CA ILE A 379 -10.95 1.59 -1.04
C ILE A 379 -11.14 0.39 -0.09
N PHE A 380 -10.42 -0.71 -0.34
CA PHE A 380 -10.43 -1.88 0.52
C PHE A 380 -9.38 -1.76 1.62
N HIS A 381 -8.16 -1.30 1.33
CA HIS A 381 -7.07 -1.14 2.30
C HIS A 381 -7.53 -0.28 3.47
N ASP A 382 -8.11 0.88 3.16
CA ASP A 382 -8.56 1.87 4.13
C ASP A 382 -9.88 1.46 4.81
N GLY A 383 -10.57 0.45 4.27
CA GLY A 383 -11.86 -0.03 4.76
C GLY A 383 -13.01 0.94 4.49
N VAL A 384 -12.87 1.78 3.46
CA VAL A 384 -13.94 2.66 2.95
C VAL A 384 -15.07 1.82 2.37
N GLN A 385 -14.72 0.73 1.69
CA GLN A 385 -15.63 -0.24 1.11
C GLN A 385 -15.26 -1.64 1.58
N SER A 386 -16.23 -2.41 2.07
CA SER A 386 -16.04 -3.85 2.28
C SER A 386 -16.26 -4.60 0.97
N ILE A 387 -15.48 -5.67 0.74
CA ILE A 387 -15.61 -6.53 -0.43
C ILE A 387 -16.98 -7.22 -0.44
N HIS A 388 -17.44 -7.70 0.71
CA HIS A 388 -18.76 -8.33 0.84
C HIS A 388 -19.89 -7.36 0.45
N ALA A 389 -19.87 -6.14 1.00
CA ALA A 389 -20.87 -5.13 0.69
C ALA A 389 -20.83 -4.70 -0.79
N LEU A 390 -19.63 -4.64 -1.39
CA LEU A 390 -19.49 -4.38 -2.82
C LEU A 390 -20.17 -5.48 -3.64
N LYS A 391 -19.92 -6.75 -3.31
CA LYS A 391 -20.52 -7.88 -4.02
C LYS A 391 -22.04 -7.93 -3.87
N GLN A 392 -22.58 -7.64 -2.69
CA GLN A 392 -24.04 -7.52 -2.52
C GLN A 392 -24.63 -6.44 -3.42
N PHE A 393 -23.96 -5.29 -3.51
CA PHE A 393 -24.37 -4.22 -4.42
C PHE A 393 -24.29 -4.67 -5.88
N LEU A 394 -23.22 -5.34 -6.30
CA LEU A 394 -23.07 -5.85 -7.66
C LEU A 394 -24.17 -6.86 -8.02
N ALA A 395 -24.45 -7.80 -7.12
CA ALA A 395 -25.53 -8.77 -7.28
C ALA A 395 -26.90 -8.08 -7.42
N SER A 396 -27.19 -7.06 -6.61
CA SER A 396 -28.45 -6.31 -6.70
C SER A 396 -28.58 -5.50 -8.00
N HIS A 397 -27.48 -5.28 -8.72
CA HIS A 397 -27.43 -4.64 -10.03
C HIS A 397 -27.23 -5.65 -11.16
N GLY A 398 -27.49 -6.94 -10.92
CA GLY A 398 -27.49 -7.99 -11.95
C GLY A 398 -26.11 -8.36 -12.48
N VAL A 399 -25.04 -8.03 -11.76
CA VAL A 399 -23.69 -8.56 -12.03
C VAL A 399 -23.55 -9.89 -11.28
N GLU A 400 -23.22 -10.95 -11.99
CA GLU A 400 -22.98 -12.26 -11.38
C GLU A 400 -21.69 -12.22 -10.56
N VAL A 401 -21.78 -12.55 -9.27
CA VAL A 401 -20.65 -12.52 -8.35
C VAL A 401 -20.71 -13.71 -7.41
N ARG A 402 -19.54 -14.18 -6.97
CA ARG A 402 -19.43 -15.18 -5.91
C ARG A 402 -19.80 -14.55 -4.57
N LEU A 403 -20.98 -14.86 -4.04
CA LEU A 403 -21.36 -14.49 -2.68
C LEU A 403 -20.88 -15.58 -1.71
N SER A 404 -20.17 -15.16 -0.67
CA SER A 404 -19.86 -16.05 0.46
C SER A 404 -21.14 -16.31 1.25
N CYS A 405 -21.42 -17.58 1.55
CA CYS A 405 -22.54 -18.02 2.40
C CYS A 405 -22.38 -17.54 3.84
#